data_AF-A0A178KN14-F1
#
_entry.id   AF-A0A178KN14-F1
#
_cell.length_a   1.000
_cell.length_b   1.000
_cell.length_c   1.000
_cell.angle_alpha   90.00
_cell.angle_beta   90.00
_cell.angle_gamma   90.00
#
_symmetry.space_group_name_H-M   'P 1'
#
loop_
_entity.id
_entity.type
_entity.pdbx_description
1 polymer ?
#
loop_
_entity_poly.entity_id
_entity_poly.type
_entity_poly.pdbx_seq_one_letter_code
_entity_poly.pdbx_strand_id
1 'polypeptide(L)'
;MKYLQISGLVLALCLGVTGCQEQSKQTQATPTPDAGKLSLEAQNQRQIAQQLGENYAQIASQLKQNINVESNGVPLNKLVNIINLPALTAQAADTEKMVIAKHGLNQQPENLLTVSLANPAMLPGVEAGQQPLFTYQQDNVKAGDSIDMFDSHGELVIGSADVMPNQPVFIVGVDEQKAMRAGLATMQSVFNANDAVTLDNLPKLASAPKLSEEFLSTTVLKKISVKDDQEPWISGKAEIYALVSGVDPSRDEPTLDVVEMPYLDYQDQVYYPNQIMVYWARYRWGAANIILMEHDTNTNYRELAEVIIKTATTVIASQIDGGAASLPIVNKLVDAILKAIPDETFTNNDDMVDFYYTIMQTDELIDQPGASNNATITLEPREIPLTK
;
A
#
# COMPACT_ATOMS: atom_id res chain seq x y z
N MET A 1 61.31 65.49 -31.04
CA MET A 1 61.52 64.35 -31.97
C MET A 1 60.60 63.23 -31.50
N LYS A 2 59.50 63.02 -32.24
CA LYS A 2 59.28 61.86 -33.14
C LYS A 2 59.00 60.58 -32.33
N TYR A 3 57.72 60.27 -32.13
CA TYR A 3 56.95 59.30 -32.93
C TYR A 3 57.57 57.89 -32.91
N LEU A 4 56.84 56.90 -32.39
CA LEU A 4 56.35 55.78 -33.22
C LEU A 4 55.42 54.86 -32.42
N GLN A 5 54.14 54.85 -32.81
CA GLN A 5 53.37 53.61 -32.87
C GLN A 5 54.00 52.71 -33.94
N ILE A 6 54.13 51.41 -33.68
CA ILE A 6 54.12 50.41 -34.75
C ILE A 6 53.25 49.22 -34.32
N SER A 7 52.20 49.04 -35.13
CA SER A 7 51.37 47.87 -35.27
C SER A 7 52.13 46.68 -35.89
N GLY A 8 51.64 45.47 -35.61
CA GLY A 8 51.74 44.32 -36.50
C GLY A 8 52.86 43.34 -36.16
N LEU A 9 52.54 42.07 -35.96
CA LEU A 9 52.40 41.11 -37.07
C LEU A 9 52.05 39.73 -36.50
N VAL A 10 51.15 39.07 -37.22
CA VAL A 10 50.75 37.66 -37.17
C VAL A 10 51.94 36.71 -36.99
N LEU A 11 51.78 35.72 -36.11
CA LEU A 11 52.44 34.42 -36.28
C LEU A 11 51.49 33.30 -35.85
N ALA A 12 50.87 32.67 -36.85
CA ALA A 12 50.29 31.35 -36.71
C ALA A 12 51.43 30.34 -36.65
N LEU A 13 51.53 29.59 -35.55
CA LEU A 13 52.27 28.34 -35.49
C LEU A 13 51.29 27.22 -35.15
N CYS A 14 50.90 26.48 -36.18
CA CYS A 14 50.40 25.12 -36.03
C CYS A 14 51.57 24.22 -35.61
N LEU A 15 51.53 23.68 -34.41
CA LEU A 15 52.24 22.46 -34.05
C LEU A 15 51.19 21.41 -33.74
N GLY A 16 51.05 20.46 -34.67
CA GLY A 16 50.34 19.22 -34.43
C GLY A 16 51.18 18.34 -33.51
N VAL A 17 50.55 17.86 -32.44
CA VAL A 17 51.00 16.68 -31.70
C VAL A 17 49.85 15.69 -31.72
N THR A 18 50.05 14.62 -32.46
CA THR A 18 49.22 13.42 -32.45
C THR A 18 49.45 12.63 -31.17
N GLY A 19 48.36 12.25 -30.51
CA GLY A 19 48.23 10.95 -29.85
C GLY A 19 48.51 10.89 -28.36
N CYS A 20 47.44 11.00 -27.56
CA CYS A 20 47.11 10.03 -26.51
C CYS A 20 45.59 10.11 -26.26
N GLN A 21 44.86 9.06 -26.61
CA GLN A 21 43.46 8.87 -26.24
C GLN A 21 43.39 8.63 -24.74
N GLU A 22 42.91 9.60 -23.97
CA GLU A 22 42.35 9.34 -22.67
C GLU A 22 40.86 9.06 -22.83
N GLN A 23 40.46 7.82 -22.57
CA GLN A 23 39.08 7.43 -22.35
C GLN A 23 38.55 8.16 -21.12
N SER A 24 37.95 9.33 -21.30
CA SER A 24 37.04 9.89 -20.32
C SER A 24 35.77 9.04 -20.34
N LYS A 25 35.68 8.13 -19.37
CA LYS A 25 34.48 7.36 -19.01
C LYS A 25 33.26 8.27 -19.10
N GLN A 26 32.32 7.92 -19.97
CA GLN A 26 30.93 8.30 -19.82
C GLN A 26 30.50 7.83 -18.43
N THR A 27 30.47 8.76 -17.49
CA THR A 27 29.73 8.55 -16.26
C THR A 27 28.29 8.63 -16.69
N GLN A 28 27.66 7.46 -16.85
CA GLN A 28 26.20 7.36 -16.92
C GLN A 28 25.69 8.13 -15.71
N ALA A 29 25.05 9.27 -15.97
CA ALA A 29 24.28 9.96 -14.97
C ALA A 29 23.21 8.97 -14.50
N THR A 30 23.40 8.48 -13.28
CA THR A 30 22.37 7.85 -12.48
C THR A 30 21.15 8.79 -12.51
N PRO A 31 19.94 8.32 -12.83
CA PRO A 31 18.76 9.17 -12.75
C PRO A 31 18.62 9.61 -11.29
N THR A 32 18.72 10.92 -11.08
CA THR A 32 18.31 11.62 -9.86
C THR A 32 16.83 11.30 -9.59
N PRO A 33 16.38 11.11 -8.34
CA PRO A 33 14.96 10.96 -8.02
C PRO A 33 14.20 12.19 -8.50
N ASP A 34 13.10 11.97 -9.22
CA ASP A 34 12.31 13.01 -9.89
C ASP A 34 11.57 13.86 -8.85
N ALA A 35 12.12 15.03 -8.52
CA ALA A 35 11.40 16.05 -7.78
C ALA A 35 10.39 16.75 -8.71
N GLY A 36 9.09 16.49 -8.52
CA GLY A 36 8.04 17.46 -8.82
C GLY A 36 7.27 17.31 -10.14
N LYS A 37 6.96 16.09 -10.59
CA LYS A 37 5.87 15.88 -11.58
C LYS A 37 4.83 14.92 -11.03
N LEU A 38 3.58 15.38 -10.95
CA LEU A 38 2.44 14.53 -10.65
C LEU A 38 2.40 13.33 -11.61
N SER A 39 2.07 12.15 -11.10
CA SER A 39 1.76 10.99 -11.92
C SER A 39 0.60 11.32 -12.90
N LEU A 40 0.50 10.61 -14.03
CA LEU A 40 -0.60 10.84 -14.97
C LEU A 40 -1.98 10.61 -14.30
N GLU A 41 -2.03 9.66 -13.37
CA GLU A 41 -3.19 9.40 -12.52
C GLU A 41 -3.53 10.63 -11.66
N ALA A 42 -2.58 11.12 -10.87
CA ALA A 42 -2.77 12.28 -10.00
C ALA A 42 -3.13 13.53 -10.81
N GLN A 43 -2.57 13.71 -12.00
CA GLN A 43 -2.96 14.79 -12.92
C GLN A 43 -4.42 14.67 -13.35
N ASN A 44 -4.89 13.47 -13.66
CA ASN A 44 -6.29 13.24 -14.02
C ASN A 44 -7.22 13.46 -12.83
N GLN A 45 -6.91 12.90 -11.66
CA GLN A 45 -7.71 13.10 -10.45
C GLN A 45 -7.80 14.59 -10.08
N ARG A 46 -6.68 15.33 -10.20
CA ARG A 46 -6.65 16.79 -10.02
C ARG A 46 -7.58 17.52 -10.98
N GLN A 47 -7.54 17.18 -12.27
CA GLN A 47 -8.43 17.78 -13.27
C GLN A 47 -9.90 17.44 -13.00
N ILE A 48 -10.18 16.19 -12.60
CA ILE A 48 -11.53 15.77 -12.20
C ILE A 48 -11.99 16.57 -10.98
N ALA A 49 -11.16 16.73 -9.94
CA ALA A 49 -11.48 17.52 -8.75
C ALA A 49 -11.86 18.97 -9.11
N GLN A 50 -11.08 19.60 -10.00
CA GLN A 50 -11.41 20.92 -10.52
C GLN A 50 -12.78 20.93 -11.22
N GLN A 51 -13.04 19.97 -12.13
CA GLN A 51 -14.29 19.88 -12.87
C GLN A 51 -15.50 19.59 -11.96
N LEU A 52 -15.32 18.86 -10.86
CA LEU A 52 -16.36 18.66 -9.85
C LEU A 52 -16.66 19.97 -9.10
N GLY A 53 -15.62 20.76 -8.78
CA GLY A 53 -15.77 22.12 -8.24
C GLY A 53 -16.58 23.02 -9.17
N GLU A 54 -16.17 23.13 -10.44
CA GLU A 54 -16.87 23.92 -11.47
C GLU A 54 -18.35 23.55 -11.64
N ASN A 55 -18.69 22.28 -11.40
CA ASN A 55 -20.04 21.74 -11.58
C ASN A 55 -20.75 21.38 -10.26
N TYR A 56 -20.28 21.91 -9.11
CA TYR A 56 -20.77 21.52 -7.78
C TYR A 56 -22.29 21.64 -7.66
N ALA A 57 -22.88 22.70 -8.20
CA ALA A 57 -24.33 22.93 -8.15
C ALA A 57 -25.16 21.75 -8.70
N GLN A 58 -24.64 20.97 -9.65
CA GLN A 58 -25.32 19.81 -10.22
C GLN A 58 -25.25 18.57 -9.32
N ILE A 59 -24.18 18.43 -8.54
CA ILE A 59 -23.87 17.23 -7.75
C ILE A 59 -24.06 17.39 -6.24
N ALA A 60 -24.32 18.62 -5.76
CA ALA A 60 -24.42 18.95 -4.33
C ALA A 60 -25.46 18.09 -3.59
N SER A 61 -26.62 17.84 -4.21
CA SER A 61 -27.66 17.00 -3.62
C SER A 61 -27.21 15.54 -3.49
N GLN A 62 -26.49 15.02 -4.48
CA GLN A 62 -25.99 13.65 -4.48
C GLN A 62 -24.92 13.46 -3.40
N LEU A 63 -23.97 14.39 -3.29
CA LEU A 63 -22.95 14.36 -2.23
C LEU A 63 -23.61 14.39 -0.84
N LYS A 64 -24.55 15.32 -0.61
CA LYS A 64 -25.26 15.44 0.68
C LYS A 64 -26.10 14.21 1.04
N GLN A 65 -26.66 13.50 0.06
CA GLN A 65 -27.49 12.31 0.32
C GLN A 65 -26.67 11.04 0.60
N ASN A 66 -25.45 10.95 0.06
CA ASN A 66 -24.66 9.71 0.11
C ASN A 66 -23.50 9.78 1.13
N ILE A 67 -23.13 10.99 1.58
CA ILE A 67 -22.09 11.18 2.60
C ILE A 67 -22.76 11.35 3.96
N ASN A 68 -22.50 10.41 4.85
CA ASN A 68 -23.07 10.30 6.20
C ASN A 68 -22.13 9.51 7.12
N VAL A 69 -22.59 9.19 8.33
CA VAL A 69 -21.79 8.49 9.35
C VAL A 69 -21.40 7.06 8.93
N GLU A 70 -22.19 6.41 8.08
CA GLU A 70 -21.94 5.02 7.64
C GLU A 70 -21.20 4.95 6.30
N SER A 71 -21.23 6.02 5.50
CA SER A 71 -20.64 6.09 4.17
C SER A 71 -20.00 7.45 3.96
N ASN A 72 -18.68 7.49 3.83
CA ASN A 72 -17.93 8.73 3.65
C ASN A 72 -17.70 9.09 2.17
N GLY A 73 -18.15 8.28 1.20
CA GLY A 73 -17.84 8.51 -0.21
C GLY A 73 -18.93 8.11 -1.21
N VAL A 74 -18.77 8.63 -2.43
CA VAL A 74 -19.66 8.38 -3.57
C VAL A 74 -18.84 7.87 -4.75
N PRO A 75 -19.24 6.79 -5.43
CA PRO A 75 -18.64 6.39 -6.71
C PRO A 75 -18.51 7.54 -7.70
N LEU A 76 -17.30 7.78 -8.21
CA LEU A 76 -17.01 8.91 -9.09
C LEU A 76 -17.89 8.89 -10.35
N ASN A 77 -18.10 7.70 -10.92
CA ASN A 77 -18.93 7.51 -12.11
C ASN A 77 -20.38 8.03 -11.92
N LYS A 78 -20.96 7.92 -10.71
CA LYS A 78 -22.30 8.43 -10.42
C LYS A 78 -22.35 9.95 -10.52
N LEU A 79 -21.30 10.63 -10.08
CA LEU A 79 -21.22 12.10 -10.09
C LEU A 79 -20.96 12.65 -11.50
N VAL A 80 -19.99 12.09 -12.22
CA VAL A 80 -19.66 12.55 -13.59
C VAL A 80 -20.81 12.26 -14.57
N ASN A 81 -21.61 11.22 -14.35
CA ASN A 81 -22.81 10.94 -15.14
C ASN A 81 -23.94 11.97 -14.90
N ILE A 82 -24.04 12.54 -13.69
CA ILE A 82 -24.98 13.64 -13.40
C ILE A 82 -24.53 14.91 -14.13
N ILE A 83 -23.24 15.22 -14.09
CA ILE A 83 -22.64 16.37 -14.79
C ILE A 83 -22.82 16.23 -16.32
N ASN A 84 -22.80 14.99 -16.83
CA ASN A 84 -23.10 14.64 -18.22
C ASN A 84 -22.18 15.34 -19.24
N LEU A 85 -20.89 15.44 -18.91
CA LEU A 85 -19.84 15.92 -19.80
C LEU A 85 -19.05 14.73 -20.37
N PRO A 86 -19.15 14.41 -21.68
CA PRO A 86 -18.53 13.20 -22.24
C PRO A 86 -17.03 13.07 -22.01
N ALA A 87 -16.30 14.19 -22.05
CA ALA A 87 -14.85 14.21 -21.80
C ALA A 87 -14.52 13.85 -20.35
N LEU A 88 -15.28 14.36 -19.38
CA LEU A 88 -15.10 14.07 -17.95
C LEU A 88 -15.44 12.61 -17.64
N THR A 89 -16.54 12.09 -18.21
CA THR A 89 -16.93 10.68 -18.06
C THR A 89 -15.86 9.75 -18.63
N ALA A 90 -15.31 10.06 -19.80
CA ALA A 90 -14.23 9.28 -20.40
C ALA A 90 -12.95 9.33 -19.54
N GLN A 91 -12.57 10.52 -19.06
CA GLN A 91 -11.40 10.71 -18.20
C GLN A 91 -11.53 9.93 -16.88
N ALA A 92 -12.69 9.96 -16.22
CA ALA A 92 -12.94 9.17 -15.02
C ALA A 92 -12.79 7.66 -15.30
N ALA A 93 -13.37 7.17 -16.40
CA ALA A 93 -13.30 5.76 -16.76
C ALA A 93 -11.88 5.29 -17.15
N ASP A 94 -11.08 6.15 -17.78
CA ASP A 94 -9.70 5.82 -18.11
C ASP A 94 -8.79 5.90 -16.88
N THR A 95 -9.05 6.83 -15.97
CA THR A 95 -8.34 6.92 -14.68
C THR A 95 -8.62 5.69 -13.82
N GLU A 96 -9.87 5.22 -13.77
CA GLU A 96 -10.24 3.98 -13.08
C GLU A 96 -9.42 2.78 -13.59
N LYS A 97 -9.26 2.64 -14.91
CA LYS A 97 -8.44 1.56 -15.50
C LYS A 97 -6.97 1.70 -15.14
N MET A 98 -6.44 2.94 -15.07
CA MET A 98 -5.07 3.18 -14.67
C MET A 98 -4.82 2.77 -13.22
N VAL A 99 -5.73 3.11 -12.30
CA VAL A 99 -5.66 2.68 -10.90
C VAL A 99 -5.69 1.15 -10.80
N ILE A 100 -6.64 0.49 -11.46
CA ILE A 100 -6.73 -0.98 -11.46
C ILE A 100 -5.42 -1.62 -11.96
N ALA A 101 -4.82 -1.07 -13.02
CA ALA A 101 -3.57 -1.56 -13.58
C ALA A 101 -2.37 -1.29 -12.66
N LYS A 102 -2.28 -0.10 -12.07
CA LYS A 102 -1.24 0.30 -11.12
C LYS A 102 -1.16 -0.65 -9.92
N HIS A 103 -2.31 -1.02 -9.38
CA HIS A 103 -2.39 -1.95 -8.24
C HIS A 103 -2.28 -3.44 -8.62
N GLY A 104 -2.16 -3.76 -9.91
CA GLY A 104 -2.02 -5.14 -10.38
C GLY A 104 -3.23 -6.04 -10.12
N LEU A 105 -4.44 -5.47 -10.01
CA LEU A 105 -5.63 -6.19 -9.54
C LEU A 105 -6.15 -7.20 -10.57
N ASN A 106 -6.37 -8.44 -10.13
CA ASN A 106 -6.86 -9.54 -10.98
C ASN A 106 -8.36 -9.49 -11.22
N GLN A 107 -9.09 -9.09 -10.19
CA GLN A 107 -10.51 -8.76 -10.27
C GLN A 107 -10.59 -7.26 -10.52
N GLN A 108 -11.49 -6.83 -11.40
CA GLN A 108 -11.78 -5.41 -11.58
C GLN A 108 -12.86 -5.05 -10.55
N PRO A 109 -12.51 -4.53 -9.36
CA PRO A 109 -13.53 -4.02 -8.46
C PRO A 109 -14.28 -2.91 -9.16
N GLU A 110 -15.61 -2.95 -9.12
CA GLU A 110 -16.40 -1.86 -9.66
C GLU A 110 -16.31 -0.65 -8.73
N ASN A 111 -16.18 0.55 -9.32
CA ASN A 111 -16.26 1.82 -8.60
C ASN A 111 -15.16 1.99 -7.54
N LEU A 112 -13.92 1.77 -7.96
CA LEU A 112 -12.72 2.00 -7.19
C LEU A 112 -12.42 3.50 -7.05
N LEU A 113 -12.71 4.32 -8.05
CA LEU A 113 -12.65 5.78 -7.88
C LEU A 113 -13.88 6.31 -7.17
N THR A 114 -13.63 7.14 -6.15
CA THR A 114 -14.66 7.77 -5.34
C THR A 114 -14.41 9.26 -5.15
N VAL A 115 -15.45 9.94 -4.71
CA VAL A 115 -15.38 11.27 -4.12
C VAL A 115 -15.77 11.12 -2.66
N SER A 116 -14.79 11.23 -1.77
CA SER A 116 -14.95 10.99 -0.34
C SER A 116 -14.76 12.26 0.48
N LEU A 117 -15.39 12.33 1.66
CA LEU A 117 -15.15 13.40 2.62
C LEU A 117 -13.80 13.15 3.29
N ALA A 118 -12.92 14.16 3.26
CA ALA A 118 -11.55 14.03 3.78
C ALA A 118 -11.49 13.62 5.26
N ASN A 119 -12.39 14.17 6.08
CA ASN A 119 -12.44 13.82 7.50
C ASN A 119 -13.89 13.76 8.00
N PRO A 120 -14.28 12.73 8.78
CA PRO A 120 -15.63 12.64 9.35
C PRO A 120 -16.06 13.86 10.18
N ALA A 121 -15.12 14.57 10.80
CA ALA A 121 -15.39 15.79 11.55
C ALA A 121 -15.97 16.93 10.68
N MET A 122 -15.85 16.85 9.35
CA MET A 122 -16.40 17.81 8.40
C MET A 122 -17.87 17.54 8.04
N LEU A 123 -18.44 16.40 8.44
CA LEU A 123 -19.82 16.01 8.11
C LEU A 123 -20.87 17.06 8.52
N PRO A 124 -20.79 17.70 9.71
CA PRO A 124 -21.73 18.77 10.07
C PRO A 124 -21.74 19.94 9.09
N GLY A 125 -20.59 20.26 8.47
CA GLY A 125 -20.49 21.30 7.45
C GLY A 125 -21.22 20.91 6.15
N VAL A 126 -21.14 19.63 5.75
CA VAL A 126 -21.89 19.09 4.60
C VAL A 126 -23.39 19.14 4.87
N GLU A 127 -23.83 18.73 6.07
CA GLU A 127 -25.24 18.76 6.47
C GLU A 127 -25.81 20.18 6.50
N ALA A 128 -25.01 21.13 7.00
CA ALA A 128 -25.33 22.56 7.01
C ALA A 128 -25.31 23.21 5.61
N GLY A 129 -24.81 22.51 4.58
CA GLY A 129 -24.71 23.04 3.22
C GLY A 129 -23.62 24.10 3.06
N GLN A 130 -22.54 24.00 3.82
CA GLN A 130 -21.36 24.84 3.62
C GLN A 130 -20.74 24.57 2.25
N GLN A 131 -20.16 25.60 1.64
CA GLN A 131 -19.47 25.46 0.35
C GLN A 131 -18.21 24.60 0.54
N PRO A 132 -18.07 23.49 -0.20
CA PRO A 132 -16.94 22.60 -0.03
C PRO A 132 -15.71 23.08 -0.83
N LEU A 133 -14.57 22.46 -0.52
CA LEU A 133 -13.43 22.38 -1.41
C LEU A 133 -13.38 20.99 -2.04
N PHE A 134 -12.76 20.89 -3.21
CA PHE A 134 -12.45 19.66 -3.90
C PHE A 134 -10.94 19.52 -4.03
N THR A 135 -10.40 18.36 -3.72
CA THR A 135 -9.00 18.03 -3.93
C THR A 135 -8.90 16.63 -4.52
N TYR A 136 -7.69 16.13 -4.66
CA TYR A 136 -7.40 14.82 -5.18
C TYR A 136 -6.41 14.13 -4.25
N GLN A 137 -6.41 12.80 -4.30
CA GLN A 137 -5.43 12.02 -3.59
C GLN A 137 -4.05 12.26 -4.20
N GLN A 138 -3.16 12.82 -3.39
CA GLN A 138 -1.80 13.11 -3.79
C GLN A 138 -0.88 11.98 -3.31
N ASP A 139 0.00 11.54 -4.20
CA ASP A 139 1.04 10.59 -3.85
C ASP A 139 2.01 11.26 -2.85
N ASN A 140 2.30 10.57 -1.74
CA ASN A 140 3.38 10.89 -0.80
C ASN A 140 3.31 12.26 -0.09
N VAL A 141 2.11 12.68 0.33
CA VAL A 141 1.92 13.94 1.09
C VAL A 141 2.59 13.86 2.46
N LYS A 142 3.34 14.91 2.82
CA LYS A 142 4.04 15.03 4.10
C LYS A 142 3.68 16.32 4.82
N ALA A 143 3.97 16.36 6.12
CA ALA A 143 3.89 17.58 6.91
C ALA A 143 4.69 18.71 6.25
N GLY A 144 4.11 19.90 6.17
CA GLY A 144 4.64 21.06 5.44
C GLY A 144 4.29 21.13 3.95
N ASP A 145 3.70 20.10 3.35
CA ASP A 145 3.33 20.12 1.95
C ASP A 145 2.12 21.03 1.67
N SER A 146 2.11 21.59 0.46
CA SER A 146 0.99 22.39 -0.06
C SER A 146 -0.01 21.49 -0.76
N ILE A 147 -1.29 21.71 -0.50
CA ILE A 147 -2.38 20.93 -1.08
C ILE A 147 -3.13 21.76 -2.12
N ASP A 148 -3.13 21.30 -3.36
CA ASP A 148 -3.98 21.85 -4.41
C ASP A 148 -5.45 21.49 -4.14
N MET A 149 -6.27 22.50 -3.90
CA MET A 149 -7.72 22.36 -3.74
C MET A 149 -8.45 23.28 -4.73
N PHE A 150 -9.74 23.05 -4.92
CA PHE A 150 -10.59 23.81 -5.83
C PHE A 150 -11.87 24.19 -5.10
N ASP A 151 -12.30 25.44 -5.20
CA ASP A 151 -13.56 25.87 -4.61
C ASP A 151 -14.78 25.34 -5.41
N SER A 152 -15.98 25.72 -4.98
CA SER A 152 -17.25 25.38 -5.65
C SER A 152 -17.46 26.05 -7.02
N HIS A 153 -16.45 26.77 -7.53
CA HIS A 153 -16.40 27.34 -8.87
C HIS A 153 -15.22 26.78 -9.69
N GLY A 154 -14.42 25.88 -9.11
CA GLY A 154 -13.22 25.34 -9.74
C GLY A 154 -11.98 26.21 -9.63
N GLU A 155 -12.00 27.27 -8.84
CA GLU A 155 -10.84 28.13 -8.65
C GLU A 155 -9.83 27.48 -7.70
N LEU A 156 -8.54 27.52 -8.07
CA LEU A 156 -7.46 26.94 -7.28
C LEU A 156 -7.32 27.66 -5.93
N VAL A 157 -7.37 26.89 -4.85
CA VAL A 157 -7.11 27.30 -3.47
C VAL A 157 -5.95 26.45 -2.96
N ILE A 158 -4.88 27.09 -2.49
CA ILE A 158 -3.72 26.37 -1.92
C ILE A 158 -3.94 26.18 -0.42
N GLY A 159 -3.96 24.91 -0.01
CA GLY A 159 -4.05 24.47 1.39
C GLY A 159 -2.72 23.98 1.94
N SER A 160 -2.77 23.43 3.15
CA SER A 160 -1.61 22.88 3.85
C SER A 160 -1.95 21.49 4.38
N ALA A 161 -1.00 20.57 4.29
CA ALA A 161 -1.08 19.25 4.91
C ALA A 161 -1.17 19.34 6.45
N ASP A 162 -0.66 20.42 7.05
CA ASP A 162 -0.62 20.60 8.51
C ASP A 162 -1.93 21.16 9.10
N VAL A 163 -2.77 21.78 8.27
CA VAL A 163 -3.94 22.53 8.71
C VAL A 163 -5.18 22.07 7.96
N MET A 164 -6.00 21.29 8.66
CA MET A 164 -7.31 20.87 8.16
C MET A 164 -8.22 22.09 7.92
N PRO A 165 -8.84 22.24 6.73
CA PRO A 165 -9.77 23.32 6.45
C PRO A 165 -11.02 23.31 7.35
N ASN A 166 -11.56 24.51 7.62
CA ASN A 166 -12.80 24.66 8.40
C ASN A 166 -14.09 24.38 7.59
N GLN A 167 -13.97 24.21 6.28
CA GLN A 167 -15.06 23.87 5.38
C GLN A 167 -14.90 22.42 4.89
N PRO A 168 -15.98 21.75 4.46
CA PRO A 168 -15.88 20.38 3.97
C PRO A 168 -14.91 20.27 2.80
N VAL A 169 -14.08 19.25 2.80
CA VAL A 169 -13.17 18.92 1.71
C VAL A 169 -13.56 17.57 1.13
N PHE A 170 -13.82 17.52 -0.17
CA PHE A 170 -14.05 16.28 -0.91
C PHE A 170 -12.79 15.89 -1.68
N ILE A 171 -12.35 14.65 -1.53
CA ILE A 171 -11.16 14.09 -2.17
C ILE A 171 -11.62 13.22 -3.34
N VAL A 172 -11.11 13.49 -4.54
CA VAL A 172 -11.18 12.57 -5.67
C VAL A 172 -10.02 11.60 -5.56
N GLY A 173 -10.31 10.34 -5.29
CA GLY A 173 -9.28 9.34 -5.03
C GLY A 173 -9.76 7.92 -5.17
N VAL A 174 -8.92 7.01 -4.75
CA VAL A 174 -9.18 5.58 -4.68
C VAL A 174 -9.94 5.29 -3.37
N ASP A 175 -10.89 4.36 -3.43
CA ASP A 175 -11.43 3.71 -2.23
C ASP A 175 -10.38 2.70 -1.75
N GLU A 176 -9.48 3.15 -0.88
CA GLU A 176 -8.29 2.40 -0.47
C GLU A 176 -8.64 1.11 0.26
N GLN A 177 -9.71 1.10 1.05
CA GLN A 177 -10.21 -0.14 1.65
C GLN A 177 -10.66 -1.15 0.59
N LYS A 178 -11.35 -0.70 -0.48
CA LYS A 178 -11.74 -1.56 -1.60
C LYS A 178 -10.53 -2.00 -2.42
N ALA A 179 -9.57 -1.10 -2.66
CA ALA A 179 -8.32 -1.38 -3.37
C ALA A 179 -7.50 -2.43 -2.63
N MET A 180 -7.28 -2.23 -1.32
CA MET A 180 -6.64 -3.18 -0.42
C MET A 180 -7.32 -4.53 -0.52
N ARG A 181 -8.63 -4.64 -0.27
CA ARG A 181 -9.31 -5.94 -0.31
C ARG A 181 -9.14 -6.67 -1.65
N ALA A 182 -9.25 -5.96 -2.77
CA ALA A 182 -9.02 -6.53 -4.10
C ALA A 182 -7.54 -6.93 -4.32
N GLY A 183 -6.62 -6.16 -3.76
CA GLY A 183 -5.19 -6.40 -3.73
C GLY A 183 -4.81 -7.64 -2.93
N LEU A 184 -5.29 -7.76 -1.69
CA LEU A 184 -5.09 -8.93 -0.84
C LEU A 184 -5.68 -10.20 -1.47
N ALA A 185 -6.85 -10.10 -2.12
CA ALA A 185 -7.41 -11.21 -2.89
C ALA A 185 -6.53 -11.60 -4.09
N THR A 186 -5.92 -10.60 -4.75
CA THR A 186 -4.91 -10.80 -5.80
C THR A 186 -3.69 -11.53 -5.23
N MET A 187 -3.11 -11.07 -4.12
CA MET A 187 -1.97 -11.73 -3.46
C MET A 187 -2.27 -13.17 -3.12
N GLN A 188 -3.41 -13.43 -2.46
CA GLN A 188 -3.83 -14.79 -2.10
C GLN A 188 -3.97 -15.70 -3.33
N SER A 189 -4.44 -15.16 -4.46
CA SER A 189 -4.54 -15.93 -5.71
C SER A 189 -3.17 -16.32 -6.26
N VAL A 190 -2.16 -15.46 -6.14
CA VAL A 190 -0.77 -15.75 -6.55
C VAL A 190 -0.17 -16.81 -5.63
N PHE A 191 -0.35 -16.69 -4.31
CA PHE A 191 0.10 -17.70 -3.34
C PHE A 191 -0.51 -19.09 -3.63
N ASN A 192 -1.84 -19.15 -3.80
CA ASN A 192 -2.54 -20.40 -4.09
C ASN A 192 -2.15 -21.00 -5.46
N ALA A 193 -1.89 -20.17 -6.47
CA ALA A 193 -1.45 -20.65 -7.78
C ALA A 193 -0.04 -21.25 -7.72
N ASN A 194 0.86 -20.66 -6.94
CA ASN A 194 2.18 -21.24 -6.69
C ASN A 194 2.07 -22.60 -6.00
N ASP A 195 1.19 -22.71 -5.00
CA ASP A 195 0.89 -23.98 -4.34
C ASP A 195 0.38 -25.04 -5.31
N ALA A 196 -0.39 -24.65 -6.33
CA ALA A 196 -0.95 -25.57 -7.31
C ALA A 196 0.05 -26.01 -8.39
N VAL A 197 0.91 -25.11 -8.89
CA VAL A 197 1.89 -25.41 -9.95
C VAL A 197 2.99 -26.36 -9.44
N THR A 198 3.33 -26.31 -8.15
CA THR A 198 4.31 -27.24 -7.56
C THR A 198 3.74 -28.65 -7.29
N LEU A 199 2.41 -28.87 -7.39
CA LEU A 199 1.80 -30.20 -7.29
C LEU A 199 2.16 -31.15 -8.45
N ASP A 200 2.45 -30.61 -9.64
CA ASP A 200 2.60 -31.41 -10.86
C ASP A 200 4.02 -31.97 -11.07
N ASN A 201 5.04 -31.49 -10.35
CA ASN A 201 6.44 -31.76 -10.71
C ASN A 201 7.34 -32.47 -9.68
N LEU A 202 6.90 -32.86 -8.47
CA LEU A 202 7.81 -33.46 -7.47
C LEU A 202 7.19 -34.56 -6.58
N PRO A 203 8.03 -35.48 -6.02
CA PRO A 203 7.57 -36.65 -5.28
C PRO A 203 6.93 -36.26 -3.95
N LYS A 204 5.73 -36.80 -3.69
CA LYS A 204 5.00 -36.67 -2.42
C LYS A 204 5.89 -37.15 -1.27
N LEU A 205 6.36 -36.23 -0.43
CA LEU A 205 6.88 -36.57 0.90
C LEU A 205 5.76 -37.22 1.72
N ALA A 206 6.14 -38.15 2.61
CA ALA A 206 5.20 -38.82 3.49
C ALA A 206 4.42 -37.76 4.27
N SER A 207 3.11 -37.70 4.02
CA SER A 207 2.21 -36.78 4.71
C SER A 207 2.45 -36.87 6.21
N ALA A 208 2.63 -35.72 6.88
CA ALA A 208 2.53 -35.67 8.32
C ALA A 208 1.25 -36.43 8.74
N PRO A 209 1.28 -37.24 9.82
CA PRO A 209 0.12 -38.00 10.23
C PRO A 209 -1.04 -37.04 10.44
N LYS A 210 -2.06 -37.17 9.59
CA LYS A 210 -3.32 -36.45 9.72
C LYS A 210 -3.98 -36.96 10.99
N LEU A 211 -3.75 -36.28 12.10
CA LEU A 211 -4.58 -36.44 13.28
C LEU A 211 -6.02 -36.20 12.83
N SER A 212 -6.93 -37.09 13.24
CA SER A 212 -8.37 -36.87 13.10
C SER A 212 -8.73 -35.73 14.04
N GLU A 213 -8.49 -34.50 13.60
CA GLU A 213 -8.76 -33.32 14.39
C GLU A 213 -10.28 -33.16 14.51
N GLU A 214 -10.80 -33.26 15.74
CA GLU A 214 -12.19 -32.90 16.06
C GLU A 214 -12.37 -31.37 16.14
N PHE A 215 -11.26 -30.63 16.21
CA PHE A 215 -11.20 -29.19 16.39
C PHE A 215 -10.15 -28.57 15.48
N LEU A 216 -10.42 -27.39 14.94
CA LEU A 216 -9.42 -26.55 14.29
C LEU A 216 -8.65 -25.78 15.36
N SER A 217 -7.32 -25.90 15.34
CA SER A 217 -6.47 -25.08 16.19
C SER A 217 -6.16 -23.74 15.53
N THR A 218 -6.37 -22.66 16.27
CA THR A 218 -6.19 -21.29 15.80
C THR A 218 -5.52 -20.40 16.86
N THR A 219 -4.95 -19.29 16.42
CA THR A 219 -4.58 -18.16 17.29
C THR A 219 -5.45 -16.96 16.94
N VAL A 220 -6.02 -16.31 17.96
CA VAL A 220 -7.00 -15.22 17.84
C VAL A 220 -6.42 -13.93 18.39
N LEU A 221 -6.52 -12.86 17.61
CA LEU A 221 -6.28 -11.48 18.03
C LEU A 221 -7.45 -10.96 18.86
N LYS A 222 -7.15 -10.70 20.14
CA LYS A 222 -8.11 -10.21 21.13
C LYS A 222 -8.08 -8.71 21.29
N LYS A 223 -6.89 -8.13 21.13
CA LYS A 223 -6.61 -6.71 21.35
C LYS A 223 -5.50 -6.26 20.41
N ILE A 224 -5.63 -5.06 19.86
CA ILE A 224 -4.56 -4.38 19.13
C ILE A 224 -4.64 -2.86 19.29
N SER A 225 -3.48 -2.20 19.30
CA SER A 225 -3.33 -0.75 19.17
C SER A 225 -2.03 -0.43 18.43
N VAL A 226 -2.00 0.70 17.71
CA VAL A 226 -0.83 1.24 16.99
C VAL A 226 -0.56 2.65 17.51
N LYS A 227 0.71 3.05 17.67
CA LYS A 227 1.10 4.35 18.24
C LYS A 227 1.20 5.47 17.22
N ASP A 228 1.59 5.12 16.00
CA ASP A 228 1.76 6.06 14.91
C ASP A 228 1.26 5.38 13.64
N ASP A 229 0.28 6.03 13.01
CA ASP A 229 -0.27 5.68 11.70
C ASP A 229 0.21 6.65 10.60
N GLN A 230 1.15 7.57 10.93
CA GLN A 230 1.89 8.51 10.06
C GLN A 230 1.13 9.21 8.91
N GLU A 231 -0.20 9.22 8.93
CA GLU A 231 -1.04 9.74 7.86
C GLU A 231 -1.48 11.20 8.12
N PRO A 232 -1.18 12.14 7.20
CA PRO A 232 -1.83 13.45 7.19
C PRO A 232 -3.36 13.33 7.08
N TRP A 233 -4.09 14.37 7.51
CA TRP A 233 -5.57 14.38 7.48
C TRP A 233 -6.20 14.15 6.09
N ILE A 234 -5.41 14.28 5.03
CA ILE A 234 -5.83 14.10 3.63
C ILE A 234 -5.62 12.67 3.13
N SER A 235 -4.82 11.83 3.81
CA SER A 235 -4.54 10.46 3.36
C SER A 235 -5.70 9.51 3.61
N GLY A 236 -6.47 9.74 4.68
CA GLY A 236 -7.72 9.03 4.93
C GLY A 236 -7.70 8.28 6.25
N LYS A 237 -8.07 7.00 6.20
CA LYS A 237 -8.02 6.08 7.33
C LYS A 237 -6.84 5.16 7.09
N ALA A 238 -6.17 4.71 8.15
CA ALA A 238 -5.15 3.67 7.99
C ALA A 238 -5.77 2.37 7.47
N GLU A 239 -5.20 1.80 6.42
CA GLU A 239 -5.60 0.50 5.87
C GLU A 239 -4.59 -0.59 6.22
N ILE A 240 -4.74 -1.18 7.41
CA ILE A 240 -3.79 -2.18 7.92
C ILE A 240 -4.24 -3.62 7.57
N TYR A 241 -3.25 -4.44 7.20
CA TYR A 241 -3.38 -5.88 7.01
C TYR A 241 -2.18 -6.62 7.60
N ALA A 242 -2.33 -7.91 7.84
CA ALA A 242 -1.26 -8.77 8.32
C ALA A 242 -0.86 -9.82 7.29
N LEU A 243 0.44 -10.06 7.18
CA LEU A 243 1.05 -11.19 6.49
C LEU A 243 1.49 -12.23 7.51
N VAL A 244 0.91 -13.43 7.44
CA VAL A 244 1.22 -14.55 8.34
C VAL A 244 2.02 -15.60 7.59
N SER A 245 3.31 -15.71 7.93
CA SER A 245 4.26 -16.55 7.18
C SER A 245 4.76 -17.74 7.99
N GLY A 246 5.00 -18.86 7.31
CA GLY A 246 5.67 -20.02 7.89
C GLY A 246 5.99 -21.06 6.82
N VAL A 247 6.07 -22.33 7.21
CA VAL A 247 6.41 -23.44 6.29
C VAL A 247 5.19 -24.33 6.06
N ASP A 248 4.96 -24.76 4.83
CA ASP A 248 3.87 -25.68 4.49
C ASP A 248 4.02 -27.03 5.25
N PRO A 249 2.94 -27.60 5.83
CA PRO A 249 3.01 -28.84 6.60
C PRO A 249 3.27 -30.09 5.72
N SER A 250 2.99 -30.00 4.43
CA SER A 250 3.10 -31.08 3.45
C SER A 250 4.35 -30.98 2.57
N ARG A 251 5.02 -29.83 2.55
CA ARG A 251 6.14 -29.52 1.65
C ARG A 251 7.21 -28.68 2.34
N ASP A 252 8.40 -28.69 1.78
CA ASP A 252 9.46 -27.76 2.17
C ASP A 252 9.35 -26.47 1.34
N GLU A 253 8.21 -25.78 1.47
CA GLU A 253 7.86 -24.54 0.76
C GLU A 253 7.30 -23.50 1.74
N PRO A 254 7.43 -22.19 1.47
CA PRO A 254 6.84 -21.17 2.33
C PRO A 254 5.33 -21.15 2.15
N THR A 255 4.61 -20.90 3.23
CA THR A 255 3.17 -20.61 3.17
C THR A 255 2.90 -19.24 3.76
N LEU A 256 1.95 -18.53 3.16
CA LEU A 256 1.64 -17.15 3.48
C LEU A 256 0.13 -16.95 3.46
N ASP A 257 -0.37 -16.35 4.53
CA ASP A 257 -1.75 -15.90 4.65
C ASP A 257 -1.83 -14.41 4.82
N VAL A 258 -2.95 -13.87 4.37
CA VAL A 258 -3.26 -12.44 4.43
C VAL A 258 -4.50 -12.24 5.29
N VAL A 259 -4.41 -11.33 6.26
CA VAL A 259 -5.50 -11.03 7.20
C VAL A 259 -5.80 -9.53 7.15
N GLU A 260 -6.95 -9.15 6.59
CA GLU A 260 -7.43 -7.76 6.56
C GLU A 260 -7.80 -7.28 7.97
N MET A 261 -7.42 -6.06 8.36
CA MET A 261 -7.74 -5.47 9.67
C MET A 261 -8.54 -4.17 9.50
N PRO A 262 -9.77 -4.23 8.94
CA PRO A 262 -10.53 -3.06 8.46
C PRO A 262 -11.09 -2.16 9.55
N TYR A 263 -10.73 -2.42 10.80
CA TYR A 263 -11.15 -1.68 11.98
C TYR A 263 -10.02 -0.82 12.54
N LEU A 264 -8.77 -1.04 12.12
CA LEU A 264 -7.59 -0.39 12.69
C LEU A 264 -7.33 0.97 11.99
N ASP A 265 -8.33 1.85 12.08
CA ASP A 265 -8.39 3.10 11.30
C ASP A 265 -7.56 4.25 11.89
N TYR A 266 -7.22 4.20 13.19
CA TYR A 266 -6.65 5.33 13.93
C TYR A 266 -5.56 4.93 14.92
N GLN A 267 -4.49 5.72 14.98
CA GLN A 267 -3.47 5.65 16.03
C GLN A 267 -4.04 5.91 17.44
N ASP A 268 -3.35 5.39 18.46
CA ASP A 268 -3.66 5.49 19.89
C ASP A 268 -5.05 4.96 20.30
N GLN A 269 -5.77 4.30 19.39
CA GLN A 269 -7.02 3.62 19.69
C GLN A 269 -6.80 2.13 19.96
N VAL A 270 -7.48 1.61 20.98
CA VAL A 270 -7.46 0.19 21.33
C VAL A 270 -8.68 -0.51 20.75
N TYR A 271 -8.43 -1.54 19.95
CA TYR A 271 -9.45 -2.35 19.29
C TYR A 271 -9.52 -3.76 19.90
N TYR A 272 -10.72 -4.36 19.89
CA TYR A 272 -10.98 -5.69 20.43
C TYR A 272 -11.69 -6.59 19.41
N PRO A 273 -10.99 -7.02 18.35
CA PRO A 273 -11.63 -7.60 17.16
C PRO A 273 -12.10 -9.05 17.32
N ASN A 274 -11.45 -9.83 18.21
CA ASN A 274 -11.68 -11.27 18.32
C ASN A 274 -11.56 -11.98 16.96
N GLN A 275 -10.54 -11.63 16.19
CA GLN A 275 -10.28 -12.09 14.82
C GLN A 275 -9.28 -13.26 14.82
N ILE A 276 -9.50 -14.27 13.98
CA ILE A 276 -8.53 -15.35 13.80
C ILE A 276 -7.35 -14.82 12.98
N MET A 277 -6.13 -14.95 13.52
CA MET A 277 -4.90 -14.58 12.83
C MET A 277 -4.23 -15.78 12.17
N VAL A 278 -4.22 -16.93 12.84
CA VAL A 278 -3.49 -18.12 12.37
C VAL A 278 -4.40 -19.33 12.38
N TYR A 279 -4.41 -20.06 11.27
CA TYR A 279 -4.97 -21.41 11.17
C TYR A 279 -3.83 -22.43 11.16
N TRP A 280 -3.57 -23.08 12.29
CA TRP A 280 -2.34 -23.86 12.50
C TRP A 280 -2.20 -25.09 11.60
N ALA A 281 -3.31 -25.62 11.09
CA ALA A 281 -3.31 -26.71 10.11
C ALA A 281 -2.55 -26.36 8.82
N ARG A 282 -2.25 -25.08 8.58
CA ARG A 282 -1.52 -24.58 7.41
C ARG A 282 -0.03 -24.38 7.65
N TYR A 283 0.46 -24.50 8.88
CA TYR A 283 1.84 -24.19 9.24
C TYR A 283 2.52 -25.39 9.91
N ARG A 284 3.64 -25.80 9.33
CA ARG A 284 4.51 -26.83 9.90
C ARG A 284 5.07 -26.36 11.24
N TRP A 285 5.26 -27.30 12.15
CA TRP A 285 5.87 -27.11 13.47
C TRP A 285 5.07 -26.24 14.45
N GLY A 286 3.86 -25.81 14.09
CA GLY A 286 3.05 -24.94 14.95
C GLY A 286 3.75 -23.61 15.22
N ALA A 287 4.48 -23.09 14.23
CA ALA A 287 5.26 -21.86 14.31
C ALA A 287 5.01 -20.97 13.08
N ALA A 288 4.74 -19.69 13.29
CA ALA A 288 4.51 -18.71 12.23
C ALA A 288 5.04 -17.34 12.65
N ASN A 289 5.18 -16.41 11.70
CA ASN A 289 5.42 -15.00 11.99
C ASN A 289 4.21 -14.18 11.58
N ILE A 290 4.04 -13.01 12.20
CA ILE A 290 3.05 -12.01 11.79
C ILE A 290 3.78 -10.72 11.45
N ILE A 291 3.54 -10.19 10.26
CA ILE A 291 4.02 -8.87 9.83
C ILE A 291 2.79 -8.01 9.63
N LEU A 292 2.70 -6.88 10.32
CA LEU A 292 1.66 -5.88 10.12
C LEU A 292 2.15 -4.88 9.07
N MET A 293 1.29 -4.62 8.09
CA MET A 293 1.56 -3.78 6.94
C MET A 293 0.43 -2.77 6.80
N GLU A 294 0.79 -1.55 6.41
CA GLU A 294 -0.17 -0.57 5.92
C GLU A 294 -0.27 -0.64 4.41
N HIS A 295 -1.41 -0.23 3.87
CA HIS A 295 -1.61 -0.08 2.45
C HIS A 295 -0.96 1.19 1.93
N ASP A 296 -0.01 1.06 0.99
CA ASP A 296 0.44 2.18 0.18
C ASP A 296 -0.40 2.30 -1.10
N THR A 297 -0.85 3.51 -1.42
CA THR A 297 -1.60 3.90 -2.62
C THR A 297 -0.84 3.60 -3.93
N ASN A 298 0.45 3.26 -3.86
CA ASN A 298 1.26 2.82 -4.98
C ASN A 298 1.54 1.31 -5.02
N THR A 299 0.98 0.53 -4.09
CA THR A 299 1.24 -0.91 -4.01
C THR A 299 0.67 -1.67 -5.21
N ASN A 300 1.55 -2.30 -5.99
CA ASN A 300 1.19 -3.35 -6.93
C ASN A 300 1.18 -4.72 -6.22
N TYR A 301 -0.02 -5.16 -5.85
CA TYR A 301 -0.22 -6.37 -5.03
C TYR A 301 0.24 -7.66 -5.70
N ARG A 302 0.13 -7.74 -7.03
CA ARG A 302 0.58 -8.91 -7.78
C ARG A 302 2.11 -9.00 -7.77
N GLU A 303 2.78 -7.90 -8.13
CA GLU A 303 4.24 -7.85 -8.16
C GLU A 303 4.83 -8.10 -6.76
N LEU A 304 4.23 -7.48 -5.74
CA LEU A 304 4.60 -7.71 -4.35
C LEU A 304 4.50 -9.21 -3.98
N ALA A 305 3.38 -9.87 -4.29
CA ALA A 305 3.20 -11.28 -4.02
C ALA A 305 4.23 -12.17 -4.76
N GLU A 306 4.51 -11.90 -6.03
CA GLU A 306 5.49 -12.64 -6.84
C GLU A 306 6.90 -12.52 -6.25
N VAL A 307 7.28 -11.32 -5.81
CA VAL A 307 8.59 -11.04 -5.21
C VAL A 307 8.72 -11.70 -3.83
N ILE A 308 7.67 -11.67 -3.01
CA ILE A 308 7.62 -12.36 -1.71
C ILE A 308 7.80 -13.87 -1.89
N ILE A 309 7.02 -14.53 -2.75
CA ILE A 309 7.10 -15.98 -2.99
C ILE A 309 8.49 -16.39 -3.43
N LYS A 310 9.04 -15.68 -4.42
CA LYS A 310 10.36 -15.97 -4.98
C LYS A 310 11.45 -15.91 -3.92
N THR A 311 11.38 -14.89 -3.06
CA THR A 311 12.37 -14.66 -2.01
C THR A 311 12.25 -15.69 -0.89
N ALA A 312 11.04 -15.97 -0.43
CA ALA A 312 10.76 -16.99 0.59
C ALA A 312 11.16 -18.41 0.14
N THR A 313 10.88 -18.77 -1.12
CA THR A 313 11.24 -20.07 -1.72
C THR A 313 12.76 -20.25 -1.75
N THR A 314 13.51 -19.20 -2.08
CA THR A 314 14.98 -19.22 -2.11
C THR A 314 15.56 -19.50 -0.72
N VAL A 315 15.00 -18.89 0.33
CA VAL A 315 15.46 -19.08 1.72
C VAL A 315 15.27 -20.50 2.19
N ILE A 316 14.13 -21.10 1.88
CA ILE A 316 13.81 -22.48 2.26
C ILE A 316 14.70 -23.47 1.48
N ALA A 317 14.81 -23.32 0.16
CA ALA A 317 15.67 -24.16 -0.68
C ALA A 317 17.15 -24.16 -0.24
N SER A 318 17.65 -23.03 0.27
CA SER A 318 19.04 -22.90 0.72
C SER A 318 19.37 -23.60 2.06
N GLN A 319 18.37 -24.10 2.80
CA GLN A 319 18.53 -24.59 4.18
C GLN A 319 18.15 -26.06 4.39
N ILE A 320 17.59 -26.73 3.39
CA ILE A 320 17.08 -28.12 3.54
C ILE A 320 18.18 -29.19 3.40
N ASP A 321 19.41 -28.81 3.05
CA ASP A 321 20.55 -29.74 3.00
C ASP A 321 21.06 -30.06 4.42
N GLY A 322 20.32 -30.88 5.18
CA GLY A 322 20.78 -31.34 6.50
C GLY A 322 19.75 -31.81 7.54
N GLY A 323 18.45 -31.76 7.28
CA GLY A 323 17.44 -32.43 8.13
C GLY A 323 17.28 -31.94 9.58
N ALA A 324 17.94 -30.87 10.01
CA ALA A 324 17.76 -30.33 11.36
C ALA A 324 18.02 -28.80 11.46
N ALA A 325 16.93 -28.02 11.48
CA ALA A 325 16.68 -26.87 12.39
C ALA A 325 15.39 -26.14 11.93
N SER A 326 14.27 -26.41 12.60
CA SER A 326 12.91 -26.02 12.20
C SER A 326 12.57 -24.53 12.40
N LEU A 327 12.89 -23.96 13.57
CA LEU A 327 12.53 -22.57 13.90
C LEU A 327 13.41 -21.48 13.26
N PRO A 328 14.73 -21.68 13.06
CA PRO A 328 15.56 -20.67 12.40
C PRO A 328 15.14 -20.36 10.95
N ILE A 329 14.52 -21.33 10.26
CA ILE A 329 13.95 -21.12 8.92
C ILE A 329 12.76 -20.16 8.99
N VAL A 330 11.86 -20.35 9.96
CA VAL A 330 10.69 -19.49 10.18
C VAL A 330 11.11 -18.06 10.44
N ASN A 331 12.09 -17.81 11.31
CA ASN A 331 12.61 -16.45 11.55
C ASN A 331 13.17 -15.79 10.29
N LYS A 332 13.97 -16.52 9.50
CA LYS A 332 14.56 -15.99 8.26
C LYS A 332 13.53 -15.64 7.20
N LEU A 333 12.33 -16.24 7.24
CA LEU A 333 11.26 -15.88 6.31
C LEU A 333 10.80 -14.43 6.49
N VAL A 334 10.75 -13.92 7.73
CA VAL A 334 10.42 -12.50 7.97
C VAL A 334 11.45 -11.61 7.30
N ASP A 335 12.73 -11.80 7.59
CA ASP A 335 13.80 -10.96 7.02
C ASP A 335 13.82 -11.02 5.49
N ALA A 336 13.51 -12.19 4.94
CA ALA A 336 13.40 -12.41 3.50
C ALA A 336 12.23 -11.64 2.89
N ILE A 337 11.05 -11.69 3.51
CA ILE A 337 9.85 -10.96 3.10
C ILE A 337 10.10 -9.46 3.18
N LEU A 338 10.64 -8.98 4.31
CA LEU A 338 10.95 -7.56 4.51
C LEU A 338 11.91 -7.03 3.44
N LYS A 339 12.93 -7.81 3.08
CA LYS A 339 13.88 -7.45 2.00
C LYS A 339 13.27 -7.52 0.60
N ALA A 340 12.19 -8.27 0.43
CA ALA A 340 11.53 -8.47 -0.85
C ALA A 340 10.62 -7.27 -1.20
N ILE A 341 10.12 -6.55 -0.20
CA ILE A 341 9.30 -5.35 -0.39
C ILE A 341 10.20 -4.24 -0.99
N PRO A 342 9.84 -3.64 -2.14
CA PRO A 342 10.64 -2.57 -2.76
C PRO A 342 10.82 -1.36 -1.83
N ASP A 343 12.02 -0.77 -1.79
CA ASP A 343 12.33 0.46 -1.03
C ASP A 343 11.37 1.62 -1.37
N GLU A 344 10.82 1.63 -2.58
CA GLU A 344 9.87 2.62 -3.08
C GLU A 344 8.42 2.38 -2.61
N THR A 345 8.08 1.17 -2.15
CA THR A 345 6.92 0.97 -1.28
C THR A 345 7.14 1.77 0.00
N PHE A 346 8.36 1.69 0.59
CA PHE A 346 8.80 2.46 1.77
C PHE A 346 8.87 4.01 1.64
N THR A 347 8.38 4.63 0.55
CA THR A 347 8.64 6.06 0.26
C THR A 347 7.61 7.06 0.78
N ASN A 348 6.54 6.61 1.45
CA ASN A 348 5.65 7.49 2.21
C ASN A 348 5.36 6.98 3.61
N ASN A 349 6.39 7.02 4.45
CA ASN A 349 6.32 7.01 5.91
C ASN A 349 5.61 5.87 6.64
N ASP A 350 4.70 5.08 6.08
CA ASP A 350 4.22 3.85 6.73
C ASP A 350 4.22 2.63 5.83
N ASP A 351 5.27 1.86 6.06
CA ASP A 351 5.60 0.66 5.35
C ASP A 351 6.21 -0.28 6.39
N MET A 352 5.49 -1.37 6.66
CA MET A 352 5.66 -2.24 7.84
C MET A 352 5.37 -1.51 9.17
N VAL A 353 4.14 -1.67 9.65
CA VAL A 353 3.67 -1.16 10.95
C VAL A 353 4.43 -1.80 12.10
N ASP A 354 4.51 -3.13 12.13
CA ASP A 354 5.28 -3.87 13.13
C ASP A 354 5.40 -5.36 12.74
N PHE A 355 6.14 -6.15 13.53
CA PHE A 355 6.30 -7.57 13.29
C PHE A 355 6.53 -8.37 14.57
N TYR A 356 6.11 -9.63 14.52
CA TYR A 356 6.17 -10.61 15.61
C TYR A 356 6.83 -11.88 15.08
N TYR A 357 8.04 -12.15 15.56
CA TYR A 357 8.81 -13.33 15.18
C TYR A 357 8.32 -14.59 15.90
N THR A 358 8.18 -15.68 15.14
CA THR A 358 7.97 -17.05 15.62
C THR A 358 6.99 -17.12 16.80
N ILE A 359 5.74 -16.79 16.53
CA ILE A 359 4.64 -17.15 17.41
C ILE A 359 4.37 -18.64 17.31
N MET A 360 4.10 -19.29 18.45
CA MET A 360 3.82 -20.71 18.54
C MET A 360 2.32 -20.98 18.73
N GLN A 361 1.87 -22.16 18.34
CA GLN A 361 0.47 -22.60 18.39
C GLN A 361 -0.20 -22.48 19.76
N THR A 362 0.58 -22.62 20.83
CA THR A 362 0.10 -22.58 22.21
C THR A 362 0.41 -21.27 22.91
N ASP A 363 1.00 -20.29 22.22
CA ASP A 363 1.39 -19.03 22.86
C ASP A 363 0.16 -18.21 23.24
N GLU A 364 0.17 -17.77 24.49
CA GLU A 364 -0.67 -16.68 24.98
C GLU A 364 0.22 -15.46 25.13
N LEU A 365 -0.03 -14.44 24.30
CA LEU A 365 0.74 -13.21 24.30
C LEU A 365 -0.18 -12.10 24.80
N ILE A 366 0.15 -11.49 25.93
CA ILE A 366 -0.67 -10.46 26.58
C ILE A 366 0.05 -9.13 26.45
N ASP A 367 -0.60 -8.16 25.81
CA ASP A 367 -0.04 -6.82 25.58
C ASP A 367 1.40 -6.85 25.07
N GLN A 368 1.68 -7.77 24.15
CA GLN A 368 3.00 -7.98 23.58
C GLN A 368 3.30 -6.85 22.60
N PRO A 369 4.36 -6.06 22.83
CA PRO A 369 4.83 -5.11 21.82
C PRO A 369 5.45 -5.88 20.65
N GLY A 370 5.24 -5.36 19.45
CA GLY A 370 5.98 -5.81 18.28
C GLY A 370 7.46 -5.39 18.33
N ALA A 371 8.25 -5.94 17.42
CA ALA A 371 9.69 -5.74 17.37
C ALA A 371 10.11 -4.28 17.14
N SER A 372 9.31 -3.50 16.39
CA SER A 372 9.50 -2.05 16.20
C SER A 372 8.89 -1.22 17.34
N ASN A 373 8.12 -1.85 18.23
CA ASN A 373 7.43 -1.21 19.34
C ASN A 373 6.41 -0.14 18.89
N ASN A 374 5.84 -0.27 17.68
CA ASN A 374 4.77 0.58 17.19
C ASN A 374 3.39 -0.03 17.51
N ALA A 375 3.22 -1.33 17.29
CA ALA A 375 2.00 -2.05 17.61
C ALA A 375 2.11 -2.81 18.94
N THR A 376 0.97 -3.01 19.60
CA THR A 376 0.83 -3.88 20.77
C THR A 376 -0.38 -4.78 20.59
N ILE A 377 -0.20 -6.10 20.76
CA ILE A 377 -1.26 -7.09 20.54
C ILE A 377 -1.50 -7.99 21.75
N THR A 378 -2.71 -8.54 21.83
CA THR A 378 -3.01 -9.72 22.66
C THR A 378 -3.47 -10.87 21.77
N LEU A 379 -2.77 -11.99 21.84
CA LEU A 379 -3.08 -13.22 21.10
C LEU A 379 -3.39 -14.36 22.08
N GLU A 380 -4.47 -15.09 21.79
CA GLU A 380 -4.89 -16.26 22.57
C GLU A 380 -5.08 -17.48 21.66
N PRO A 381 -4.66 -18.70 22.08
CA PRO A 381 -5.02 -19.93 21.39
C PRO A 381 -6.53 -20.18 21.47
N ARG A 382 -7.11 -20.72 20.39
CA ARG A 382 -8.51 -21.13 20.35
C ARG A 382 -8.71 -22.38 19.53
N GLU A 383 -9.44 -23.33 20.10
CA GLU A 383 -9.96 -24.49 19.41
C GLU A 383 -11.39 -24.23 18.90
N ILE A 384 -11.65 -24.55 17.64
CA ILE A 384 -12.96 -24.40 17.02
C ILE A 384 -13.48 -25.80 16.64
N PRO A 385 -14.58 -26.28 17.24
CA PRO A 385 -15.12 -27.60 16.90
C PRO A 385 -15.50 -27.69 15.43
N LEU A 386 -15.12 -28.79 14.77
CA LEU A 386 -15.58 -29.07 13.41
C LEU A 386 -17.03 -29.54 13.45
N THR A 387 -17.94 -28.77 12.88
CA THR A 387 -19.32 -29.22 12.64
C THR A 387 -19.32 -30.28 11.54
N LYS A 388 -19.87 -31.46 11.85
CA LYS A 388 -20.05 -32.59 10.91
C LYS A 388 -21.16 -32.35 9.90
#